data_AF-A2E177-F1
#
_entry.id   AF-A2E177-F1
#
_cell.length_a   1.000
_cell.length_b   1.000
_cell.length_c   1.000
_cell.angle_alpha   90.00
_cell.angle_beta   90.00
_cell.angle_gamma   90.00
#
_symmetry.space_group_name_H-M   'P 1'
#
loop_
_entity.id
_entity.type
_entity.pdbx_description
1 polymer ?
#
loop_
_entity_poly.entity_id
_entity_poly.type
_entity_poly.pdbx_seq_one_letter_code
_entity_poly.pdbx_strand_id
1 'polypeptide(L)'
;MIALEERIVTFLGSFFEINAYDQPGVQDGKKAATDVNTASKKIVAGLEKIDGKLSGYTEDILKALGFTDVPYEAEDVLNDIVKNIDVDESYPTLKGVIKAENHWCTKCKHFYFDFSK
;
A
#
# COMPACT_ATOMS: atom_id res chain seq x y z
N MET A 1 26.46 -15.47 -26.77
CA MET A 1 26.53 -14.04 -26.38
C MET A 1 26.49 -13.87 -24.87
N ILE A 2 25.56 -14.48 -24.14
CA ILE A 2 25.44 -14.40 -22.66
C ILE A 2 26.79 -14.54 -21.91
N ALA A 3 27.55 -15.62 -22.16
CA ALA A 3 28.82 -15.84 -21.46
C ALA A 3 29.92 -14.79 -21.76
N LEU A 4 29.85 -14.08 -22.90
CA LEU A 4 30.76 -12.97 -23.19
C LEU A 4 30.36 -11.74 -22.37
N GLU A 5 29.07 -11.43 -22.31
CA GLU A 5 28.51 -10.28 -21.57
C GLU A 5 28.71 -10.42 -20.06
N GLU A 6 28.47 -11.61 -19.50
CA GLU A 6 28.72 -11.89 -18.07
C GLU A 6 30.19 -11.63 -17.69
N ARG A 7 31.14 -12.08 -18.53
CA ARG A 7 32.57 -11.83 -18.31
C ARG A 7 32.94 -10.36 -18.43
N ILE A 8 32.33 -9.63 -19.38
CA ILE A 8 32.53 -8.18 -19.51
C ILE A 8 32.07 -7.47 -18.23
N VAL A 9 30.90 -7.81 -17.67
CA VAL A 9 30.41 -7.26 -16.40
C VAL A 9 31.36 -7.56 -15.26
N THR A 10 31.91 -8.79 -15.17
CA THR A 10 32.94 -9.13 -14.18
C THR A 10 34.20 -8.28 -14.33
N PHE A 11 34.71 -8.10 -15.56
CA PHE A 11 35.90 -7.29 -15.80
C PHE A 11 35.69 -5.83 -15.43
N LEU A 12 34.52 -5.25 -15.78
CA LEU A 12 34.18 -3.89 -15.41
C LEU A 12 34.07 -3.74 -13.88
N GLY A 13 33.42 -4.68 -13.19
CA GLY A 13 33.33 -4.67 -11.72
C GLY A 13 34.71 -4.68 -11.06
N SER A 14 35.63 -5.52 -11.56
CA SER A 14 37.01 -5.55 -11.07
C SER A 14 37.79 -4.27 -11.37
N PHE A 15 37.57 -3.64 -12.53
CA PHE A 15 38.25 -2.39 -12.91
C PHE A 15 37.79 -1.19 -12.06
N PHE A 16 36.52 -1.16 -11.67
CA PHE A 16 35.93 -0.11 -10.83
C PHE A 16 36.00 -0.39 -9.32
N GLU A 17 36.62 -1.50 -8.89
CA GLU A 17 36.69 -1.92 -7.48
C GLU A 17 35.30 -2.02 -6.81
N ILE A 18 34.29 -2.50 -7.54
CA ILE A 18 32.92 -2.72 -7.05
C ILE A 18 32.54 -4.21 -7.08
N ASN A 19 31.61 -4.60 -6.21
CA ASN A 19 31.02 -5.93 -6.27
C ASN A 19 29.90 -5.96 -7.31
N ALA A 20 30.08 -6.74 -8.39
CA ALA A 20 29.06 -6.89 -9.43
C ALA A 20 28.02 -8.00 -9.13
N TYR A 21 28.21 -8.74 -8.03
CA TYR A 21 27.38 -9.90 -7.69
C TYR A 21 26.40 -9.65 -6.55
N ASP A 22 26.46 -8.49 -5.89
CA ASP A 22 25.49 -8.08 -4.89
C ASP A 22 24.54 -7.00 -5.42
N GLN A 23 23.43 -6.82 -4.71
CA GLN A 23 22.41 -5.82 -5.03
C GLN A 23 21.79 -5.27 -3.73
N PRO A 24 22.59 -4.70 -2.80
CA PRO A 24 22.08 -4.26 -1.50
C PRO A 24 21.02 -3.15 -1.62
N GLY A 25 21.08 -2.32 -2.66
CA GLY A 25 20.14 -1.20 -2.88
C GLY A 25 18.68 -1.61 -3.10
N VAL A 26 18.37 -2.89 -3.30
CA VAL A 26 16.97 -3.37 -3.45
C VAL A 26 16.24 -3.51 -2.12
N GLN A 27 16.98 -3.53 -0.99
CA GLN A 27 16.41 -3.91 0.30
C GLN A 27 15.52 -2.82 0.89
N ASP A 28 15.89 -1.55 0.73
CA ASP A 28 15.12 -0.42 1.27
C ASP A 28 13.74 -0.33 0.62
N GLY A 29 13.67 -0.51 -0.71
CA GLY A 29 12.39 -0.56 -1.43
C GLY A 29 11.51 -1.73 -1.00
N LYS A 30 12.08 -2.91 -0.77
CA LYS A 30 11.35 -4.07 -0.25
C LYS A 30 10.79 -3.80 1.15
N LYS A 31 11.57 -3.16 2.02
CA LYS A 31 11.15 -2.84 3.38
C LYS A 31 10.01 -1.82 3.38
N ALA A 32 10.16 -0.71 2.63
CA ALA A 32 9.12 0.30 2.49
C ALA A 32 7.80 -0.31 1.95
N ALA A 33 7.87 -1.13 0.89
CA ALA A 33 6.68 -1.81 0.36
C ALA A 33 6.06 -2.79 1.38
N THR A 34 6.89 -3.45 2.21
CA THR A 34 6.40 -4.35 3.27
C THR A 34 5.63 -3.59 4.36
N ASP A 35 6.08 -2.39 4.71
CA ASP A 35 5.41 -1.55 5.70
C ASP A 35 4.04 -1.08 5.20
N VAL A 36 3.95 -0.63 3.93
CA VAL A 36 2.68 -0.26 3.29
C VAL A 36 1.73 -1.46 3.19
N ASN A 37 2.23 -2.63 2.79
CA ASN A 37 1.44 -3.86 2.73
C ASN A 37 0.90 -4.27 4.11
N THR A 38 1.68 -4.03 5.17
CA THR A 38 1.26 -4.33 6.54
C THR A 38 0.17 -3.37 6.99
N ALA A 39 0.27 -2.08 6.66
CA ALA A 39 -0.78 -1.10 6.92
C ALA A 39 -2.08 -1.45 6.18
N SER A 40 -1.99 -1.76 4.87
CA SER A 40 -3.13 -2.17 4.05
C SER A 40 -3.87 -3.39 4.61
N LYS A 41 -3.13 -4.45 4.98
CA LYS A 41 -3.73 -5.64 5.60
C LYS A 41 -4.47 -5.33 6.90
N LYS A 42 -3.92 -4.46 7.75
CA LYS A 42 -4.56 -4.05 9.00
C LYS A 42 -5.83 -3.23 8.75
N ILE A 43 -5.80 -2.32 7.78
CA ILE A 43 -6.98 -1.53 7.39
C ILE A 43 -8.08 -2.44 6.88
N VAL A 44 -7.77 -3.38 5.97
CA VAL A 44 -8.74 -4.36 5.45
C VAL A 44 -9.34 -5.18 6.58
N ALA A 45 -8.51 -5.75 7.48
CA ALA A 45 -9.00 -6.52 8.62
C ALA A 45 -9.85 -5.69 9.62
N GLY A 46 -9.60 -4.39 9.71
CA GLY A 46 -10.43 -3.47 10.47
C GLY A 46 -11.77 -3.23 9.79
N LEU A 47 -11.77 -2.98 8.48
CA LEU A 47 -12.97 -2.77 7.68
C LEU A 47 -13.88 -4.00 7.70
N GLU A 48 -13.36 -5.23 7.64
CA GLU A 48 -14.15 -6.47 7.75
C GLU A 48 -15.04 -6.52 9.00
N LYS A 49 -14.57 -5.91 10.09
CA LYS A 49 -15.20 -5.93 11.43
C LYS A 49 -16.13 -4.75 11.69
N ILE A 50 -16.30 -3.82 10.74
CA ILE A 50 -17.22 -2.71 10.95
C ILE A 50 -18.65 -3.25 11.03
N ASP A 51 -19.42 -2.71 11.97
CA ASP A 51 -20.85 -2.94 12.08
C ASP A 51 -21.57 -1.61 11.79
N GLY A 52 -22.17 -1.52 10.61
CA GLY A 52 -22.91 -0.34 10.14
C GLY A 52 -22.07 0.61 9.29
N LYS A 53 -22.19 1.92 9.55
CA LYS A 53 -21.58 2.98 8.74
C LYS A 53 -20.39 3.62 9.45
N LEU A 54 -19.27 3.74 8.75
CA LEU A 54 -18.06 4.43 9.18
C LEU A 54 -17.70 5.49 8.14
N SER A 55 -17.72 6.77 8.55
CA SER A 55 -17.46 7.90 7.65
C SER A 55 -16.51 8.90 8.31
N GLY A 56 -15.58 9.48 7.54
CA GLY A 56 -14.61 10.43 8.07
C GLY A 56 -13.43 10.69 7.14
N TYR A 57 -12.52 11.56 7.58
CA TYR A 57 -11.20 11.68 6.95
C TYR A 57 -10.30 10.51 7.40
N THR A 58 -9.17 10.33 6.72
CA THR A 58 -8.20 9.24 6.98
C THR A 58 -7.92 9.02 8.47
N GLU A 59 -7.69 10.10 9.24
CA GLU A 59 -7.42 9.98 10.68
C GLU A 59 -8.61 9.42 11.47
N ASP A 60 -9.83 9.84 11.14
CA ASP A 60 -11.05 9.43 11.85
C ASP A 60 -11.31 7.94 11.61
N ILE A 61 -11.15 7.51 10.36
CA ILE A 61 -11.26 6.09 9.96
C ILE A 61 -10.22 5.26 10.71
N LEU A 62 -8.94 5.65 10.67
CA LEU A 62 -7.86 4.91 11.34
C LEU A 62 -8.04 4.83 12.85
N LYS A 63 -8.46 5.93 13.49
CA LYS A 63 -8.78 5.95 14.93
C LYS A 63 -9.92 4.97 15.24
N ALA A 64 -10.98 4.95 14.42
CA ALA A 64 -12.08 4.01 14.58
C ALA A 64 -11.66 2.55 14.36
N LEU A 65 -10.68 2.30 13.49
CA LEU A 65 -10.08 0.98 13.25
C LEU A 65 -9.02 0.58 14.31
N GLY A 66 -8.75 1.44 15.31
CA GLY A 66 -7.85 1.13 16.42
C GLY A 66 -6.36 1.37 16.13
N PHE A 67 -6.03 2.20 15.14
CA PHE A 67 -4.65 2.60 14.89
C PHE A 67 -4.21 3.71 15.87
N THR A 68 -3.03 3.56 16.46
CA THR A 68 -2.41 4.58 17.33
C THR A 68 -1.71 5.67 16.53
N ASP A 69 -1.10 5.30 15.40
CA ASP A 69 -0.42 6.20 14.49
C ASP A 69 -1.08 6.11 13.12
N VAL A 70 -1.06 7.23 12.39
CA VAL A 70 -1.57 7.34 11.03
C VAL A 70 -0.39 7.14 10.07
N PRO A 71 -0.31 6.00 9.35
CA PRO A 71 0.70 5.83 8.32
C PRO A 71 0.54 6.91 7.25
N TYR A 72 1.66 7.40 6.73
CA TYR A 72 1.65 8.48 5.73
C TYR A 72 0.86 8.08 4.48
N GLU A 73 0.95 6.82 4.09
CA GLU A 73 0.33 6.24 2.90
C GLU A 73 -1.14 5.83 3.11
N ALA A 74 -1.71 6.06 4.30
CA ALA A 74 -3.01 5.50 4.63
C ALA A 74 -4.17 6.08 3.80
N GLU A 75 -4.10 7.36 3.42
CA GLU A 75 -5.10 7.97 2.52
C GLU A 75 -5.06 7.30 1.14
N ASP A 76 -3.86 7.04 0.63
CA ASP A 76 -3.68 6.36 -0.66
C ASP A 76 -4.18 4.92 -0.61
N VAL A 77 -3.91 4.21 0.48
CA VAL A 77 -4.43 2.84 0.69
C VAL A 77 -5.96 2.82 0.77
N LEU A 78 -6.58 3.76 1.49
CA LEU A 78 -8.04 3.86 1.54
C LEU A 78 -8.63 4.19 0.16
N ASN A 79 -7.96 5.05 -0.62
CA ASN A 79 -8.35 5.38 -1.99
C ASN A 79 -8.22 4.18 -2.94
N ASP A 80 -7.16 3.39 -2.79
CA ASP A 80 -6.95 2.13 -3.52
C ASP A 80 -8.08 1.13 -3.23
N ILE A 81 -8.43 0.97 -1.95
CA ILE A 81 -9.57 0.14 -1.52
C ILE A 81 -10.86 0.60 -2.20
N VAL A 82 -11.22 1.88 -2.08
CA VAL A 82 -12.48 2.41 -2.66
C VAL A 82 -12.53 2.18 -4.18
N LYS A 83 -11.42 2.39 -4.89
CA LYS A 83 -11.38 2.25 -6.36
C LYS A 83 -11.40 0.81 -6.84
N ASN A 84 -10.83 -0.10 -6.05
CA ASN A 84 -10.59 -1.48 -6.48
C ASN A 84 -11.42 -2.53 -5.71
N ILE A 85 -12.33 -2.13 -4.82
CA ILE A 85 -13.16 -3.08 -4.04
C ILE A 85 -14.01 -4.01 -4.92
N ASP A 86 -14.45 -3.53 -6.08
CA ASP A 86 -15.27 -4.29 -7.03
C ASP A 86 -14.44 -5.10 -8.05
N VAL A 87 -13.13 -4.84 -8.14
CA VAL A 87 -12.22 -5.57 -9.03
C VAL A 87 -12.01 -6.98 -8.49
N ASP A 88 -12.10 -7.97 -9.37
CA ASP A 88 -11.90 -9.37 -8.99
C ASP A 88 -10.51 -9.57 -8.35
N GLU A 89 -10.47 -10.36 -7.28
CA GLU A 89 -9.28 -10.73 -6.51
C GLU A 89 -8.53 -9.59 -5.78
N SER A 90 -8.94 -8.33 -5.94
CA SER A 90 -8.25 -7.19 -5.28
C SER A 90 -8.54 -7.13 -3.78
N TYR A 91 -9.82 -7.15 -3.39
CA TYR A 91 -10.25 -7.20 -1.98
C TYR A 91 -11.33 -8.26 -1.77
N PRO A 92 -10.98 -9.55 -1.89
CA PRO A 92 -11.97 -10.63 -1.94
C PRO A 92 -12.83 -10.74 -0.67
N THR A 93 -12.31 -10.31 0.49
CA THR A 93 -13.04 -10.33 1.76
C THR A 93 -14.00 -9.15 1.95
N LEU A 94 -13.76 -8.04 1.25
CA LEU A 94 -14.59 -6.84 1.33
C LEU A 94 -15.63 -6.78 0.20
N LYS A 95 -15.33 -7.39 -0.95
CA LYS A 95 -16.17 -7.37 -2.15
C LYS A 95 -17.58 -7.90 -1.86
N GLY A 96 -18.59 -7.06 -2.13
CA GLY A 96 -20.00 -7.38 -1.90
C GLY A 96 -20.42 -7.43 -0.42
N VAL A 97 -19.48 -7.23 0.51
CA VAL A 97 -19.74 -7.15 1.96
C VAL A 97 -19.82 -5.70 2.40
N ILE A 98 -18.97 -4.82 1.85
CA ILE A 98 -18.90 -3.41 2.20
C ILE A 98 -19.09 -2.58 0.93
N LYS A 99 -19.90 -1.51 1.04
CA LYS A 99 -19.92 -0.41 0.07
C LYS A 99 -18.92 0.65 0.51
N ALA A 100 -18.06 1.06 -0.41
CA ALA A 100 -17.01 2.03 -0.19
C ALA A 100 -17.13 3.17 -1.21
N GLU A 101 -17.19 4.40 -0.72
CA GLU A 101 -17.24 5.61 -1.54
C GLU A 101 -16.26 6.64 -0.98
N ASN A 102 -15.75 7.52 -1.84
CA ASN A 102 -14.96 8.66 -1.40
C ASN A 102 -15.31 9.92 -2.19
N HIS A 103 -15.04 11.08 -1.59
CA HIS A 103 -15.17 12.36 -2.24
C HIS A 103 -14.03 13.31 -1.86
N TRP A 104 -13.58 14.08 -2.84
CA TRP A 104 -12.50 15.05 -2.65
C TRP A 104 -13.01 16.32 -1.97
N CYS A 105 -12.41 16.71 -0.84
CA CYS A 105 -12.66 18.02 -0.23
C CYS A 105 -11.67 19.07 -0.78
N THR A 106 -12.12 19.96 -1.67
CA THR A 106 -11.26 21.01 -2.26
C THR A 106 -10.65 21.97 -1.22
N LYS A 107 -11.37 22.24 -0.14
CA LYS A 107 -10.90 23.13 0.94
C LYS A 107 -9.87 22.44 1.84
N CYS A 108 -10.09 21.16 2.13
CA CYS A 108 -9.27 20.35 3.03
C CYS A 108 -8.04 19.77 2.33
N LYS A 109 -8.11 19.62 1.00
CA LYS A 109 -7.13 18.91 0.16
C LYS A 109 -6.90 17.45 0.58
N HIS A 110 -7.97 16.81 1.04
CA HIS A 110 -8.00 15.41 1.48
C HIS A 110 -9.29 14.73 0.99
N PHE A 111 -9.26 13.40 0.93
CA PHE A 111 -10.43 12.59 0.67
C PHE A 111 -11.22 12.36 1.96
N TYR A 112 -12.54 12.46 1.84
CA TYR A 112 -13.46 11.96 2.83
C TYR A 112 -13.98 10.61 2.38
N PHE A 113 -14.03 9.65 3.30
CA PHE A 113 -14.37 8.27 3.03
C PHE A 113 -15.68 7.88 3.70
N ASP A 114 -16.47 7.08 3.01
CA ASP A 114 -17.72 6.49 3.49
C ASP A 114 -17.66 4.97 3.27
N PHE A 115 -17.62 4.21 4.36
CA PHE A 115 -17.72 2.75 4.36
C PHE A 115 -19.02 2.32 5.03
N SER A 116 -19.75 1.39 4.42
CA SER A 116 -20.98 0.84 4.99
C SER A 116 -21.12 -0.63 4.69
N LYS A 117 -21.55 -1.40 5.70
CA LYS A 117 -21.84 -2.82 5.60
C LYS A 117 -23.34 -3.08 5.48
#